data_AF-A0A0F9LE34-F1
#
_entry.id   AF-A0A0F9LE34-F1
#
_cell.length_a   1.000
_cell.length_b   1.000
_cell.length_c   1.000
_cell.angle_alpha   90.00
_cell.angle_beta   90.00
_cell.angle_gamma   90.00
#
_symmetry.space_group_name_H-M   'P 1'
#
loop_
_entity.id
_entity.type
_entity.pdbx_description
1 polymer ?
#
loop_
_entity_poly.entity_id
_entity_poly.type
_entity_poly.pdbx_seq_one_letter_code
_entity_poly.pdbx_strand_id
1 'polypeptide(L)'
;MIKIQNIFPQLKEEELKNYKAHLAIGGKGRDNRLPLYEFIRGKFKDYQEAQNSPNFKRDYIFSLIYYRKNEWIFAGIYEKISVERIGDKYKYETKLLNRYEDLIGRLVLHYVKPHPQNTYLTLEKVFYELELVEMLHDKVSLEEFPGFENVDIKYSELKYIIESEDDGWKSALSNMQGIYLISNID
;
A
#
# COMPACT_ATOMS: atom_id res chain seq x y z
N MET A 1 -2.28 -20.34 13.22
CA MET A 1 -2.52 -19.38 12.12
C MET A 1 -3.90 -18.76 12.30
N ILE A 2 -3.99 -17.45 12.44
CA ILE A 2 -5.29 -16.76 12.57
C ILE A 2 -5.93 -16.71 11.18
N LYS A 3 -7.15 -17.25 11.07
CA LYS A 3 -7.90 -17.19 9.81
C LYS A 3 -8.38 -15.75 9.57
N ILE A 4 -8.16 -15.23 8.37
CA ILE A 4 -8.56 -13.89 7.94
C ILE A 4 -10.04 -13.57 8.16
N GLN A 5 -10.91 -14.56 8.04
CA GLN A 5 -12.35 -14.46 8.33
C GLN A 5 -12.67 -14.07 9.78
N ASN A 6 -11.77 -14.36 10.73
CA ASN A 6 -11.93 -13.94 12.12
C ASN A 6 -11.58 -12.45 12.30
N ILE A 7 -10.78 -11.90 11.39
CA ILE A 7 -10.36 -10.49 11.39
C ILE A 7 -11.44 -9.63 10.70
N PHE A 8 -12.05 -10.17 9.64
CA PHE A 8 -13.12 -9.51 8.88
C PHE A 8 -14.45 -10.30 8.94
N PRO A 9 -15.09 -10.44 10.11
CA PRO A 9 -16.24 -11.32 10.30
C PRO A 9 -17.48 -10.95 9.47
N GLN A 10 -17.56 -9.71 8.98
CA GLN A 10 -18.68 -9.27 8.15
C GLN A 10 -18.50 -9.72 6.69
N LEU A 11 -17.27 -9.86 6.20
CA LEU A 11 -16.94 -10.22 4.81
C LEU A 11 -17.16 -11.71 4.54
N LYS A 12 -18.43 -12.10 4.38
CA LYS A 12 -18.85 -13.46 4.03
C LYS A 12 -18.78 -13.69 2.52
N GLU A 13 -18.79 -14.96 2.10
CA GLU A 13 -18.61 -15.38 0.70
C GLU A 13 -19.48 -14.61 -0.31
N GLU A 14 -20.76 -14.37 0.02
CA GLU A 14 -21.65 -13.60 -0.85
C GLU A 14 -21.28 -12.11 -0.93
N GLU A 15 -20.78 -11.53 0.16
CA GLU A 15 -20.32 -10.15 0.20
C GLU A 15 -19.03 -9.98 -0.63
N LEU A 16 -18.10 -10.94 -0.58
CA LEU A 16 -16.80 -10.88 -1.27
C LEU A 16 -16.93 -10.63 -2.78
N LYS A 17 -18.01 -11.12 -3.41
CA LYS A 17 -18.29 -10.93 -4.84
C LYS A 17 -18.48 -9.45 -5.23
N ASN A 18 -18.75 -8.58 -4.27
CA ASN A 18 -18.91 -7.14 -4.48
C ASN A 18 -17.57 -6.38 -4.42
N TYR A 19 -16.45 -7.08 -4.24
CA TYR A 19 -15.14 -6.46 -4.02
C TYR A 19 -14.14 -6.81 -5.12
N LYS A 20 -13.35 -5.81 -5.50
CA LYS A 20 -12.04 -6.03 -6.10
C LYS A 20 -10.98 -6.01 -5.00
N ALA A 21 -10.03 -6.94 -5.06
CA ALA A 21 -8.79 -6.83 -4.30
C ALA A 21 -7.80 -6.00 -5.11
N HIS A 22 -7.30 -4.91 -4.53
CA HIS A 22 -6.24 -4.10 -5.10
C HIS A 22 -4.94 -4.38 -4.34
N LEU A 23 -4.02 -5.10 -4.97
CA LEU A 23 -2.66 -5.33 -4.50
C LEU A 23 -1.75 -4.23 -5.06
N ALA A 24 -1.84 -3.05 -4.46
CA ALA A 24 -1.14 -1.85 -4.88
C ALA A 24 0.38 -2.05 -4.75
N ILE A 25 1.07 -1.92 -5.87
CA ILE A 25 2.54 -1.98 -5.97
C ILE A 25 2.97 -1.00 -7.05
N GLY A 26 4.17 -0.46 -6.93
CA GLY A 26 4.80 0.36 -7.97
C GLY A 26 4.66 -0.26 -9.37
N GLY A 27 4.27 0.57 -10.34
CA GLY A 27 4.25 0.15 -11.74
C GLY A 27 5.65 -0.16 -12.27
N LYS A 28 5.72 -0.79 -13.44
CA LYS A 28 7.00 -1.13 -14.10
C LYS A 28 7.95 0.08 -14.16
N GLY A 29 9.19 -0.11 -13.69
CA GLY A 29 10.22 0.94 -13.65
C GLY A 29 10.05 1.96 -12.52
N ARG A 30 9.15 1.71 -11.55
CA ARG A 30 9.00 2.50 -10.34
C ARG A 30 9.31 1.65 -9.11
N ASP A 31 9.58 2.32 -8.00
CA ASP A 31 9.71 1.66 -6.70
C ASP A 31 8.40 0.94 -6.32
N ASN A 32 8.51 -0.33 -5.97
CA ASN A 32 7.41 -1.17 -5.49
C ASN A 32 6.70 -0.57 -4.27
N ARG A 33 7.43 0.14 -3.38
CA ARG A 33 6.90 0.80 -2.17
C ARG A 33 6.24 2.16 -2.45
N LEU A 34 6.20 2.65 -3.70
CA LEU A 34 5.54 3.92 -4.03
C LEU A 34 4.12 4.07 -3.46
N PRO A 35 3.21 3.07 -3.51
CA PRO A 35 1.89 3.21 -2.91
C PRO A 35 1.93 3.33 -1.37
N LEU A 36 2.92 2.73 -0.71
CA LEU A 36 3.11 2.83 0.74
C LEU A 36 3.49 4.26 1.14
N TYR A 37 4.41 4.86 0.38
CA TYR A 37 4.78 6.26 0.54
C TYR A 37 3.59 7.20 0.39
N GLU A 38 2.76 7.01 -0.64
CA GLU A 38 1.52 7.78 -0.82
C GLU A 38 0.54 7.56 0.33
N PHE A 39 0.46 6.35 0.89
CA PHE A 39 -0.38 6.04 2.04
C PHE A 39 0.05 6.77 3.30
N ILE A 40 1.34 6.73 3.63
CA ILE A 40 1.89 7.44 4.78
C ILE A 40 1.66 8.96 4.66
N ARG A 41 1.66 9.51 3.43
CA ARG A 41 1.35 10.95 3.17
C ARG A 41 -0.14 11.29 3.16
N GLY A 42 -1.03 10.32 3.36
CA GLY A 42 -2.47 10.52 3.23
C GLY A 42 -2.98 10.72 1.78
N LYS A 43 -2.16 10.38 0.78
CA LYS A 43 -2.43 10.53 -0.66
C LYS A 43 -2.74 9.22 -1.39
N PHE A 44 -2.81 8.10 -0.67
CA PHE A 44 -3.09 6.80 -1.30
C PHE A 44 -4.43 6.75 -2.03
N LYS A 45 -5.44 7.49 -1.57
CA LYS A 45 -6.71 7.62 -2.31
C LYS A 45 -6.48 8.13 -3.73
N ASP A 46 -5.77 9.25 -3.87
CA ASP A 46 -5.47 9.84 -5.18
C ASP A 46 -4.64 8.90 -6.05
N TYR A 47 -3.67 8.20 -5.44
CA TYR A 47 -2.89 7.17 -6.11
C TYR A 47 -3.77 6.04 -6.64
N GLN A 48 -4.67 5.51 -5.81
CA GLN A 48 -5.56 4.41 -6.16
C GLN A 48 -6.57 4.81 -7.24
N GLU A 49 -7.10 6.02 -7.17
CA GLU A 49 -8.12 6.53 -8.10
C GLU A 49 -7.62 6.75 -9.52
N ALA A 50 -6.31 6.99 -9.69
CA ALA A 50 -5.68 7.16 -11.00
C ALA A 50 -5.34 5.80 -11.64
N GLN A 51 -6.07 5.43 -12.69
CA GLN A 51 -5.97 4.11 -13.32
C GLN A 51 -5.74 4.20 -14.84
N ASN A 52 -4.94 3.28 -15.39
CA ASN A 52 -4.74 3.18 -16.85
C ASN A 52 -5.83 2.34 -17.55
N SER A 53 -6.62 1.60 -16.78
CA SER A 53 -7.68 0.71 -17.26
C SER A 53 -8.86 0.75 -16.29
N PRO A 54 -10.07 0.34 -16.70
CA PRO A 54 -11.23 0.30 -15.80
C PRO A 54 -11.16 -0.92 -14.85
N ASN A 55 -10.23 -0.89 -13.89
CA ASN A 55 -9.88 -2.02 -13.04
C ASN A 55 -10.90 -2.31 -11.91
N PHE A 56 -11.60 -1.29 -11.39
CA PHE A 56 -12.55 -1.45 -10.28
C PHE A 56 -13.98 -1.70 -10.76
N LYS A 57 -14.19 -2.88 -11.35
CA LYS A 57 -15.49 -3.30 -11.92
C LYS A 57 -16.49 -3.84 -10.88
N ARG A 58 -16.29 -3.55 -9.60
CA ARG A 58 -17.17 -3.91 -8.49
C ARG A 58 -17.45 -2.67 -7.63
N ASP A 59 -18.32 -2.79 -6.65
CA ASP A 59 -18.78 -1.64 -5.86
C ASP A 59 -17.78 -1.27 -4.76
N TYR A 60 -17.00 -2.25 -4.30
CA TYR A 60 -16.01 -2.04 -3.26
C TYR A 60 -14.60 -2.44 -3.70
N ILE A 61 -13.61 -1.82 -3.07
CA ILE A 61 -12.18 -2.10 -3.27
C ILE A 61 -11.62 -2.45 -1.90
N PHE A 62 -11.11 -3.67 -1.76
CA PHE A 62 -10.32 -4.11 -0.62
C PHE A 62 -8.86 -3.81 -0.93
N SER A 63 -8.32 -2.76 -0.32
CA SER A 63 -7.02 -2.20 -0.68
C SER A 63 -5.91 -2.77 0.18
N LEU A 64 -4.88 -3.29 -0.48
CA LEU A 64 -3.68 -3.86 0.10
C LEU A 64 -2.47 -3.20 -0.56
N ILE A 65 -1.48 -2.82 0.23
CA ILE A 65 -0.29 -2.11 -0.24
C ILE A 65 0.92 -2.99 -0.04
N TYR A 66 1.76 -3.11 -1.07
CA TYR A 66 3.02 -3.83 -0.97
C TYR A 66 3.88 -3.26 0.16
N TYR A 67 4.23 -4.12 1.11
CA TYR A 67 5.07 -3.76 2.26
C TYR A 67 6.45 -4.41 2.13
N ARG A 68 6.48 -5.74 2.06
CA ARG A 68 7.68 -6.56 1.88
C ARG A 68 7.37 -7.72 0.93
N LYS A 69 8.33 -8.60 0.68
CA LYS A 69 8.13 -9.77 -0.20
C LYS A 69 6.94 -10.60 0.28
N ASN A 70 5.89 -10.66 -0.55
CA ASN A 70 4.61 -11.34 -0.27
C ASN A 70 3.84 -10.80 0.95
N GLU A 71 4.20 -9.63 1.47
CA GLU A 71 3.54 -9.02 2.63
C GLU A 71 2.89 -7.71 2.23
N TRP A 72 1.67 -7.52 2.72
CA TRP A 72 0.78 -6.45 2.28
C TRP A 72 0.11 -5.79 3.47
N ILE A 73 0.15 -4.45 3.51
CA ILE A 73 -0.54 -3.66 4.53
C ILE A 73 -1.98 -3.41 4.08
N PHE A 74 -2.93 -3.64 4.98
CA PHE A 74 -4.32 -3.28 4.74
C PHE A 74 -4.50 -1.76 4.76
N ALA A 75 -4.99 -1.21 3.65
CA ALA A 75 -5.15 0.22 3.42
C ALA A 75 -6.63 0.69 3.47
N GLY A 76 -7.53 -0.22 3.85
CA GLY A 76 -8.95 0.06 4.01
C GLY A 76 -9.85 -0.52 2.93
N ILE A 77 -11.14 -0.28 3.10
CA ILE A 77 -12.19 -0.62 2.13
C ILE A 77 -12.74 0.67 1.55
N TYR A 78 -12.71 0.78 0.23
CA TYR A 78 -13.23 1.94 -0.49
C TYR A 78 -14.50 1.56 -1.24
N GLU A 79 -15.53 2.37 -1.13
CA GLU A 79 -16.71 2.34 -1.99
C GLU A 79 -16.42 3.12 -3.28
N LYS A 80 -16.71 2.52 -4.43
CA LYS A 80 -16.63 3.18 -5.73
C LYS A 80 -17.90 4.00 -5.95
N ILE A 81 -17.74 5.32 -6.03
CA ILE A 81 -18.83 6.27 -6.28
C ILE A 81 -19.04 6.44 -7.78
N SER A 82 -17.98 6.76 -8.51
CA SER A 82 -18.04 7.03 -9.94
C SER A 82 -16.73 6.68 -10.65
N VAL A 83 -16.76 6.64 -11.98
CA VAL A 83 -15.56 6.53 -12.82
C VAL A 83 -15.75 7.38 -14.07
N GLU A 84 -14.74 8.19 -14.37
CA GLU A 84 -14.68 9.03 -15.56
C GLU A 84 -13.48 8.63 -16.42
N ARG A 85 -13.67 8.66 -17.74
CA ARG A 85 -12.55 8.50 -18.68
C ARG A 85 -11.99 9.88 -19.02
N ILE A 86 -10.71 10.09 -18.71
CA ILE A 86 -9.98 11.34 -18.98
C ILE A 86 -8.86 11.00 -19.98
N GLY A 87 -9.10 11.29 -21.26
CA GLY A 87 -8.24 10.83 -22.35
C GLY A 87 -8.20 9.30 -22.41
N ASP A 88 -7.00 8.73 -22.28
CA ASP A 88 -6.80 7.27 -22.24
C ASP A 88 -6.66 6.69 -20.83
N LYS A 89 -6.98 7.49 -19.80
CA LYS A 89 -6.95 7.09 -18.41
C LYS A 89 -8.35 7.09 -17.82
N TYR A 90 -8.45 6.46 -16.65
CA TYR A 90 -9.65 6.41 -15.83
C TYR A 90 -9.35 7.08 -14.50
N LYS A 91 -10.24 7.98 -14.09
CA LYS A 91 -10.22 8.57 -12.75
C LYS A 91 -11.45 8.08 -12.01
N TYR A 92 -11.23 7.42 -10.89
CA TYR A 92 -12.30 7.00 -10.00
C TYR A 92 -12.57 8.08 -8.96
N GLU A 93 -13.79 8.11 -8.48
CA GLU A 93 -14.14 8.73 -7.21
C GLU A 93 -14.50 7.62 -6.23
N THR A 94 -13.85 7.62 -5.08
CA THR A 94 -14.03 6.61 -4.05
C THR A 94 -14.23 7.24 -2.68
N LYS A 95 -14.88 6.50 -1.79
CA LYS A 95 -15.08 6.88 -0.39
C LYS A 95 -14.50 5.80 0.50
N LEU A 96 -13.56 6.16 1.39
CA LEU A 96 -13.08 5.26 2.43
C LEU A 96 -14.23 4.99 3.41
N LEU A 97 -14.55 3.71 3.63
CA LEU A 97 -15.57 3.30 4.57
C LEU A 97 -15.01 3.24 5.99
N ASN A 98 -15.85 3.61 6.96
CA ASN A 98 -15.57 3.39 8.39
C ASN A 98 -15.82 1.93 8.76
N ARG A 99 -15.03 1.03 8.17
CA ARG A 99 -15.02 -0.39 8.46
C ARG A 99 -13.57 -0.79 8.69
N TYR A 100 -13.31 -1.39 9.85
CA TYR A 100 -11.98 -1.87 10.21
C TYR A 100 -10.92 -0.76 10.23
N GLU A 101 -11.31 0.48 10.58
CA GLU A 101 -10.40 1.64 10.62
C GLU A 101 -9.17 1.39 11.51
N ASP A 102 -9.36 0.70 12.63
CA ASP A 102 -8.29 0.33 13.57
C ASP A 102 -7.23 -0.61 12.98
N LEU A 103 -7.54 -1.27 11.86
CA LEU A 103 -6.63 -2.16 11.14
C LEU A 103 -5.88 -1.45 9.99
N ILE A 104 -6.37 -0.29 9.55
CA ILE A 104 -5.82 0.45 8.42
C ILE A 104 -4.41 0.92 8.77
N GLY A 105 -3.44 0.51 7.96
CA GLY A 105 -2.02 0.80 8.16
C GLY A 105 -1.33 -0.08 9.21
N ARG A 106 -2.05 -0.98 9.88
CA ARG A 106 -1.52 -1.80 11.00
C ARG A 106 -1.53 -3.30 10.72
N LEU A 107 -2.52 -3.76 9.97
CA LEU A 107 -2.66 -5.18 9.64
C LEU A 107 -1.74 -5.55 8.49
N VAL A 108 -0.78 -6.44 8.75
CA VAL A 108 0.12 -7.00 7.73
C VAL A 108 -0.34 -8.42 7.38
N LEU A 109 -0.59 -8.64 6.10
CA LEU A 109 -1.09 -9.89 5.56
C LEU A 109 -0.07 -10.51 4.60
N HIS A 110 0.10 -11.81 4.69
CA HIS A 110 0.88 -12.58 3.73
C HIS A 110 -0.03 -13.02 2.57
N TYR A 111 0.47 -12.84 1.35
CA TYR A 111 -0.13 -13.33 0.12
C TYR A 111 0.90 -13.50 -0.99
N VAL A 112 1.00 -14.72 -1.52
CA VAL A 112 1.81 -15.02 -2.70
C VAL A 112 0.95 -14.86 -3.94
N LYS A 113 1.24 -13.85 -4.76
CA LYS A 113 0.54 -13.67 -6.03
C LYS A 113 0.81 -14.87 -6.95
N PRO A 114 -0.22 -15.55 -7.48
CA PRO A 114 -0.02 -16.61 -8.48
C PRO A 114 0.67 -16.10 -9.75
N HIS A 115 0.44 -14.82 -10.08
CA HIS A 115 1.06 -14.13 -11.21
C HIS A 115 1.52 -12.74 -10.76
N PRO A 116 2.82 -12.41 -10.81
CA PRO A 116 3.36 -11.14 -10.29
C PRO A 116 2.71 -9.87 -10.85
N GLN A 117 2.24 -9.92 -12.09
CA GLN A 117 1.58 -8.81 -12.79
C GLN A 117 0.12 -8.56 -12.37
N ASN A 118 -0.52 -9.52 -11.68
CA ASN A 118 -1.93 -9.41 -11.30
C ASN A 118 -2.08 -8.60 -10.02
N THR A 119 -2.38 -7.31 -10.16
CA THR A 119 -2.60 -6.39 -9.05
C THR A 119 -4.08 -6.09 -8.77
N TYR A 120 -4.99 -6.49 -9.67
CA TYR A 120 -6.43 -6.26 -9.55
C TYR A 120 -7.21 -7.58 -9.65
N LEU A 121 -7.45 -8.24 -8.52
CA LEU A 121 -8.10 -9.54 -8.43
C LEU A 121 -9.56 -9.40 -7.97
N THR A 122 -10.36 -10.45 -8.07
CA THR A 122 -11.66 -10.48 -7.36
C THR A 122 -11.42 -10.97 -5.95
N LEU A 123 -12.08 -10.38 -4.96
CA LEU A 123 -11.73 -10.62 -3.56
C LEU A 123 -12.01 -12.07 -3.16
N GLU A 124 -13.08 -12.69 -3.67
CA GLU A 124 -13.44 -14.08 -3.38
C GLU A 124 -12.36 -15.10 -3.77
N LYS A 125 -11.47 -14.76 -4.72
CA LYS A 125 -10.34 -15.61 -5.12
C LYS A 125 -9.12 -15.48 -4.21
N VAL A 126 -9.01 -14.40 -3.47
CA VAL A 126 -7.79 -14.04 -2.72
C VAL A 126 -8.04 -14.11 -1.22
N PHE A 127 -9.27 -13.79 -0.78
CA PHE A 127 -9.57 -13.53 0.62
C PHE A 127 -9.16 -14.68 1.54
N TYR A 128 -9.50 -15.93 1.19
CA TYR A 128 -9.20 -17.10 2.00
C TYR A 128 -7.73 -17.56 1.93
N GLU A 129 -6.95 -17.02 1.00
CA GLU A 129 -5.50 -17.25 0.88
C GLU A 129 -4.67 -16.23 1.67
N LEU A 130 -5.31 -15.19 2.23
CA LEU A 130 -4.65 -14.20 3.08
C LEU A 130 -4.38 -14.76 4.47
N GLU A 131 -3.17 -14.57 4.96
CA GLU A 131 -2.75 -15.01 6.29
C GLU A 131 -2.27 -13.81 7.10
N LEU A 132 -2.64 -13.75 8.39
CA LEU A 132 -2.10 -12.74 9.28
C LEU A 132 -0.60 -12.98 9.53
N VAL A 133 0.22 -11.97 9.27
CA VAL A 133 1.63 -11.95 9.66
C VAL A 133 1.77 -11.29 11.02
N GLU A 134 1.36 -10.02 11.11
CA GLU A 134 1.48 -9.23 12.32
C GLU A 134 0.42 -8.12 12.37
N MET A 135 0.18 -7.61 13.57
CA MET A 135 -0.54 -6.38 13.80
C MET A 135 0.46 -5.38 14.38
N LEU A 136 0.78 -4.33 13.62
CA LEU A 136 1.68 -3.28 14.08
C LEU A 136 1.05 -2.53 15.27
N HIS A 137 1.90 -2.14 16.22
CA HIS A 137 1.47 -1.35 17.36
C HIS A 137 0.86 -0.03 16.88
N ASP A 138 1.62 0.71 16.07
CA ASP A 138 1.22 1.95 15.41
C ASP A 138 0.98 1.74 13.92
N LYS A 139 0.33 2.72 13.27
CA LYS A 139 0.23 2.73 11.80
C LYS A 139 1.63 2.75 11.19
N VAL A 140 1.79 2.04 10.08
CA VAL A 140 3.03 2.03 9.32
C VAL A 140 3.50 3.47 9.08
N SER A 141 4.76 3.70 9.43
CA SER A 141 5.49 4.93 9.17
C SER A 141 6.67 4.62 8.26
N LEU A 142 7.47 5.64 7.99
CA LEU A 142 8.83 5.38 7.55
C LEU A 142 9.61 4.60 8.61
N GLU A 143 10.62 3.88 8.12
CA GLU A 143 11.62 3.27 8.98
C GLU A 143 12.36 4.39 9.72
N GLU A 144 12.58 4.19 11.02
CA GLU A 144 13.38 5.10 11.82
C GLU A 144 14.79 5.23 11.24
N PHE A 145 15.42 6.37 11.48
CA PHE A 145 16.80 6.59 11.06
C PHE A 145 17.70 5.47 11.63
N PRO A 146 18.34 4.63 10.79
CA PRO A 146 18.99 3.40 11.22
C PRO A 146 20.36 3.63 11.90
N GLY A 147 20.72 4.90 12.13
CA GLY A 147 22.06 5.32 12.52
C GLY A 147 22.95 5.55 11.30
N PHE A 148 23.96 6.42 11.44
CA PHE A 148 24.80 6.89 10.34
C PHE A 148 25.55 5.76 9.60
N GLU A 149 25.91 4.69 10.31
CA GLU A 149 26.69 3.57 9.74
C GLU A 149 25.83 2.58 8.93
N ASN A 150 24.50 2.62 9.09
CA ASN A 150 23.56 1.67 8.49
C ASN A 150 22.64 2.31 7.45
N VAL A 151 22.95 3.54 7.00
CA VAL A 151 22.17 4.22 5.96
C VAL A 151 22.51 3.61 4.60
N ASP A 152 21.74 2.62 4.20
CA ASP A 152 21.71 2.08 2.84
C ASP A 152 20.25 2.01 2.37
N ILE A 153 19.81 3.06 1.69
CA ILE A 153 18.42 3.22 1.25
C ILE A 153 18.37 3.55 -0.23
N LYS A 154 17.28 3.15 -0.88
CA LYS A 154 17.06 3.46 -2.29
C LYS A 154 16.87 4.97 -2.47
N TYR A 155 17.28 5.49 -3.63
CA TYR A 155 17.05 6.90 -3.95
C TYR A 155 15.58 7.30 -3.85
N SER A 156 14.64 6.41 -4.20
CA SER A 156 13.20 6.65 -4.04
C SER A 156 12.77 6.85 -2.59
N GLU A 157 13.37 6.09 -1.67
CA GLU A 157 13.16 6.20 -0.23
C GLU A 157 13.81 7.48 0.33
N LEU A 158 15.04 7.78 -0.07
CA LEU A 158 15.71 9.04 0.29
C LEU A 158 14.93 10.26 -0.17
N LYS A 159 14.49 10.26 -1.44
CA LYS A 159 13.66 11.32 -2.00
C LYS A 159 12.38 11.48 -1.19
N TYR A 160 11.77 10.38 -0.77
CA TYR A 160 10.59 10.41 0.07
C TYR A 160 10.85 11.01 1.45
N ILE A 161 11.92 10.58 2.13
CA ILE A 161 12.35 11.12 3.43
C ILE A 161 12.51 12.66 3.36
N ILE A 162 13.14 13.14 2.30
CA ILE A 162 13.33 14.59 2.07
C ILE A 162 12.00 15.30 1.80
N GLU A 163 11.14 14.76 0.93
CA GLU A 163 9.85 15.38 0.58
C GLU A 163 8.80 15.33 1.70
N SER A 164 8.91 14.36 2.61
CA SER A 164 8.02 14.22 3.77
C SER A 164 8.46 15.06 4.96
N GLU A 165 9.64 15.69 4.87
CA GLU A 165 10.30 16.40 5.98
C GLU A 165 10.36 15.56 7.27
N ASP A 166 10.67 14.26 7.14
CA ASP A 166 10.74 13.36 8.29
C ASP A 166 11.68 13.90 9.38
N ASP A 167 11.14 14.20 10.56
CA ASP A 167 11.87 14.88 11.63
C ASP A 167 13.06 14.06 12.16
N GLY A 168 12.95 12.73 12.18
CA GLY A 168 14.01 11.83 12.65
C GLY A 168 15.20 11.84 11.72
N TRP A 169 14.95 11.59 10.43
CA TRP A 169 15.97 11.63 9.39
C TRP A 169 16.53 13.03 9.18
N LYS A 170 15.68 14.06 9.13
CA LYS A 170 16.10 15.45 8.97
C LYS A 170 16.96 15.90 10.13
N SER A 171 16.57 15.62 11.37
CA SER A 171 17.38 15.97 12.55
C SER A 171 18.70 15.21 12.57
N ALA A 172 18.70 13.92 12.23
CA ALA A 172 19.92 13.12 12.17
C ALA A 172 20.89 13.63 11.09
N LEU A 173 20.41 13.84 9.87
CA LEU A 173 21.23 14.23 8.73
C LEU A 173 21.66 15.70 8.75
N SER A 174 20.84 16.61 9.33
CA SER A 174 21.16 18.05 9.37
C SER A 174 22.35 18.38 10.28
N ASN A 175 22.67 17.49 11.23
CA ASN A 175 23.74 17.70 12.20
C ASN A 175 25.10 17.11 11.78
N MET A 176 25.21 16.57 10.57
CA MET A 176 26.43 15.94 10.07
C MET A 176 26.94 16.54 8.76
N GLN A 177 28.26 16.57 8.63
CA GLN A 177 28.95 16.75 7.35
C GLN A 177 29.43 15.37 6.89
N GLY A 178 28.85 14.84 5.82
CA GLY A 178 29.15 13.52 5.29
C GLY A 178 29.31 13.53 3.77
N ILE A 179 30.12 12.60 3.25
CA ILE A 179 30.20 12.32 1.82
C ILE A 179 29.19 11.22 1.52
N TYR A 180 28.17 11.52 0.71
CA TYR A 180 27.20 10.54 0.24
C TYR A 180 27.59 10.04 -1.16
N LEU A 181 27.40 8.74 -1.40
CA LEU A 181 27.51 8.13 -2.72
C LEU A 181 26.12 7.82 -3.25
N ILE A 182 25.69 8.55 -4.29
CA ILE A 182 24.52 8.16 -5.08
C ILE A 182 25.05 7.38 -6.28
N SER A 183 24.74 6.09 -6.34
CA SER A 183 25.14 5.23 -7.45
C SER A 183 23.90 4.67 -8.17
N ASN A 184 24.04 4.37 -9.47
CA ASN A 184 22.99 3.76 -10.28
C ASN A 184 23.08 2.23 -10.30
N ILE A 185 23.64 1.62 -9.24
CA ILE A 185 23.77 0.17 -9.13
C ILE A 185 22.45 -0.33 -8.55
N ASP A 186 21.57 -0.85 -9.41
CA ASP A 186 20.39 -1.64 -9.05
C ASP A 186 20.72 -3.14 -9.09
#